data_AF-A0A7S2WJ42-F1
#
_entry.id   AF-A0A7S2WJ42-F1
#
_cell.length_a   1.000
_cell.length_b   1.000
_cell.length_c   1.000
_cell.angle_alpha   90.00
_cell.angle_beta   90.00
_cell.angle_gamma   90.00
#
_symmetry.space_group_name_H-M   'P 1'
#
loop_
_entity.id
_entity.type
_entity.pdbx_description
1 polymer ?
#
loop_
_entity_poly.entity_id
_entity_poly.type
_entity_poly.pdbx_seq_one_letter_code
_entity_poly.pdbx_strand_id
1 'polypeptide(L)'
;MDVVSDYSSDAEHKSSRRKRVWLASRLWPHPLNAIVKDPKRTFFVWGIVNGVFIGIGEVVNGIIWLLTLPGFVVLVTVGVYALVYNIARAIVYPGLVPNVRRSLERDIAKEVKRSLLAYLGLYCKLFQVLCNVCVHKGRFRSDIRTKTELATLMSKLVESRGASLMPLVETLEYQKTNQAGKLDHGGEALLGSLKRLVALDEMFLDFQLGPAVGALEKSGTSALVDLLAPSFKSVSFDVSKYSDHDMSIVSSSSVYLTKKLHCQQGVDLLDEIQYLQAHRDEILEHIMVVVRLATEQASFIVENVPLATNEEEEEEDFEETDWEGDDEEDVELGNIELEEKPASQSSSMKAIVGGAPPPKEGPGTAFVRFFKTKYDEFQKARMPMQAVGNIDFMRADLEVRLKGRQAFIDGHDGSKIDTMFIPADKPFPDNRTILMCNPNCGIYEFALFQCQWATFYVKYGINVLLYNYRGYARSEGWPSPTKVRADGEKIIDYLIEEM
;
A
#
# COMPACT_ATOMS: atom_id res chain seq x y z
N MET A 1 -75.79 4.48 58.37
CA MET A 1 -74.37 4.41 58.74
C MET A 1 -73.73 5.69 58.26
N ASP A 2 -74.04 6.82 58.90
CA ASP A 2 -73.57 7.21 60.25
C ASP A 2 -72.06 7.50 60.17
N VAL A 3 -71.47 8.61 60.59
CA VAL A 3 -71.89 9.63 61.57
C VAL A 3 -70.84 10.75 61.48
N VAL A 4 -71.31 12.01 61.44
CA VAL A 4 -70.86 13.18 62.26
C VAL A 4 -69.38 13.55 62.31
N SER A 5 -69.09 14.82 61.98
CA SER A 5 -68.44 15.81 62.87
C SER A 5 -67.91 17.00 62.06
N ASP A 6 -68.79 17.88 61.60
CA ASP A 6 -68.79 19.30 62.01
C ASP A 6 -67.97 19.58 63.28
N TYR A 7 -67.04 20.54 63.23
CA TYR A 7 -66.97 21.68 64.16
C TYR A 7 -65.73 22.57 63.89
N SER A 8 -65.97 23.88 64.03
CA SER A 8 -65.00 24.97 64.25
C SER A 8 -64.40 25.59 62.97
N SER A 9 -65.10 26.54 62.34
CA SER A 9 -65.03 27.98 62.68
C SER A 9 -64.22 28.32 63.94
N ASP A 10 -63.17 29.13 63.79
CA ASP A 10 -63.05 30.38 64.54
C ASP A 10 -61.69 31.06 64.35
N ALA A 11 -61.79 32.39 64.32
CA ALA A 11 -60.74 33.35 64.64
C ALA A 11 -59.59 33.49 63.64
N GLU A 12 -59.94 34.15 62.54
CA GLU A 12 -59.11 35.13 61.84
C GLU A 12 -58.62 36.24 62.82
N HIS A 13 -57.74 35.91 63.76
CA HIS A 13 -57.04 36.90 64.57
C HIS A 13 -55.81 37.38 63.78
N LYS A 14 -56.01 38.43 62.98
CA LYS A 14 -54.96 39.35 62.51
C LYS A 14 -54.24 39.95 63.72
N SER A 15 -53.38 39.18 64.36
CA SER A 15 -52.40 39.71 65.31
C SER A 15 -51.44 40.54 64.46
N SER A 16 -51.54 41.87 64.59
CA SER A 16 -50.53 42.82 64.20
C SER A 16 -49.29 42.59 65.08
N ARG A 17 -48.65 41.43 64.91
CA ARG A 17 -47.29 41.19 65.42
C ARG A 17 -46.43 42.21 64.72
N ARG A 18 -46.21 43.36 65.37
CA ARG A 18 -45.18 44.34 65.06
C ARG A 18 -43.94 43.51 64.72
N LYS A 19 -43.60 43.44 63.42
CA LYS A 19 -42.39 42.75 62.97
C LYS A 19 -41.28 43.35 63.82
N ARG A 20 -40.72 42.56 64.74
CA ARG A 20 -39.62 43.01 65.59
C ARG A 20 -38.50 43.35 64.63
N VAL A 21 -38.35 44.64 64.36
CA VAL A 21 -37.29 45.17 63.52
C VAL A 21 -36.03 44.94 64.34
N TRP A 22 -35.26 43.93 63.97
CA TRP A 22 -34.00 43.60 64.63
C TRP A 22 -33.12 44.84 64.64
N LEU A 23 -32.46 45.14 65.77
CA LEU A 23 -31.61 46.32 65.92
C LEU A 23 -30.56 46.41 64.78
N ALA A 24 -30.03 45.25 64.36
CA ALA A 24 -29.12 45.11 63.22
C ALA A 24 -29.69 45.67 61.90
N SER A 25 -31.00 45.58 61.68
CA SER A 25 -31.66 46.12 60.47
C SER A 25 -31.88 47.63 60.49
N ARG A 26 -31.74 48.28 61.65
CA ARG A 26 -31.71 49.75 61.77
C ARG A 26 -30.30 50.31 61.77
N LEU A 27 -29.34 49.59 62.35
CA LEU A 27 -27.94 50.02 62.46
C LEU A 27 -27.16 49.87 61.14
N TRP A 28 -27.51 48.88 60.31
CA TRP A 28 -26.76 48.58 59.09
C TRP A 28 -27.67 48.67 57.86
N PRO A 29 -27.47 49.66 56.97
CA PRO A 29 -28.16 49.71 55.68
C PRO A 29 -27.78 48.50 54.82
N HIS A 30 -28.65 48.09 53.89
CA HIS A 30 -28.29 47.10 52.87
C HIS A 30 -27.11 47.65 52.05
N PRO A 31 -26.00 46.90 51.85
CA PRO A 31 -25.84 45.44 51.99
C PRO A 31 -25.26 44.90 53.31
N LEU A 32 -24.76 45.76 54.21
CA LEU A 32 -24.05 45.33 55.44
C LEU A 32 -24.93 44.51 56.41
N ASN A 33 -26.24 44.69 56.36
CA ASN A 33 -27.20 43.89 57.13
C ASN A 33 -27.17 42.39 56.77
N ALA A 34 -26.91 42.05 55.50
CA ALA A 34 -26.83 40.67 55.05
C ALA A 34 -25.60 39.97 55.65
N ILE A 35 -24.52 40.73 55.87
CA ILE A 35 -23.26 40.24 56.44
C ILE A 35 -23.42 39.88 57.92
N VAL A 36 -24.10 40.75 58.68
CA VAL A 36 -24.29 40.56 60.13
C VAL A 36 -25.29 39.45 60.47
N LYS A 37 -26.25 39.18 59.59
CA LYS A 37 -27.31 38.18 59.84
C LYS A 37 -26.86 36.73 59.67
N ASP A 38 -25.87 36.47 58.83
CA ASP A 38 -25.36 35.13 58.57
C ASP A 38 -23.83 35.15 58.51
N PRO A 39 -23.15 35.10 59.66
CA PRO A 39 -21.70 35.17 59.73
C PRO A 39 -21.03 33.98 59.03
N LYS A 40 -21.69 32.81 58.97
CA LYS A 40 -21.17 31.63 58.27
C LYS A 40 -21.17 31.83 56.76
N ARG A 41 -22.28 32.29 56.20
CA ARG A 41 -22.38 32.58 54.76
C ARG A 41 -21.43 33.71 54.36
N THR A 42 -21.30 34.74 55.20
CA THR A 42 -20.33 35.82 54.97
C THR A 42 -18.91 35.29 54.96
N PHE A 43 -18.52 34.48 55.95
CA PHE A 43 -17.19 33.88 56.01
C PHE A 43 -16.89 33.03 54.77
N PHE A 44 -17.86 32.24 54.30
CA PHE A 44 -17.68 31.42 53.11
C PHE A 44 -17.54 32.24 51.83
N VAL A 45 -18.38 33.27 51.64
CA VAL A 45 -18.28 34.18 50.49
C VAL A 45 -16.95 34.95 50.53
N TRP A 46 -16.57 35.47 51.69
CA TRP A 46 -15.28 36.14 51.89
C TRP A 46 -14.11 35.18 51.62
N GLY A 47 -14.19 33.93 52.09
CA GLY A 47 -13.17 32.91 51.86
C GLY A 47 -13.02 32.57 50.37
N ILE A 48 -14.12 32.40 49.64
CA ILE A 48 -14.10 32.20 48.19
C ILE A 48 -13.51 33.41 47.47
N VAL A 49 -13.99 34.62 47.79
CA VAL A 49 -13.52 35.84 47.11
C VAL A 49 -12.03 36.07 47.35
N ASN A 50 -11.54 35.89 48.58
CA ASN A 50 -10.10 35.99 48.87
C ASN A 50 -9.31 34.83 48.26
N GLY A 51 -9.84 33.61 48.27
CA GLY A 51 -9.21 32.47 47.61
C GLY A 51 -9.02 32.70 46.11
N VAL A 52 -10.05 33.23 45.43
CA VAL A 52 -9.98 33.63 44.02
C VAL A 52 -8.99 34.77 43.83
N PHE A 53 -9.02 35.80 44.68
CA PHE A 53 -8.10 36.94 44.58
C PHE A 53 -6.63 36.53 44.77
N ILE A 54 -6.34 35.71 45.78
CA ILE A 54 -5.00 35.13 46.03
C ILE A 54 -4.61 34.24 44.85
N GLY A 55 -5.50 33.37 44.36
CA GLY A 55 -5.23 32.52 43.21
C GLY A 55 -4.88 33.30 41.95
N ILE A 56 -5.62 34.37 41.64
CA ILE A 56 -5.28 35.27 40.52
C ILE A 56 -3.93 35.94 40.76
N GLY A 57 -3.66 36.41 41.99
CA GLY A 57 -2.39 37.02 42.36
C GLY A 57 -1.19 36.09 42.13
N GLU A 58 -1.30 34.83 42.53
CA GLU A 58 -0.27 33.81 42.32
C GLU A 58 -0.06 33.50 40.83
N VAL A 59 -1.14 33.41 40.04
CA VAL A 59 -1.03 33.23 38.58
C VAL A 59 -0.32 34.43 37.92
N VAL A 60 -0.69 35.66 38.30
CA VAL A 60 -0.05 36.87 37.79
C VAL A 60 1.42 36.92 38.21
N ASN A 61 1.75 36.57 39.46
CA ASN A 61 3.13 36.47 39.92
C ASN A 61 3.93 35.42 39.14
N GLY A 62 3.32 34.26 38.83
CA GLY A 62 3.91 33.23 37.98
C GLY A 62 4.19 33.74 36.57
N ILE A 63 3.27 34.50 35.97
CA ILE A 63 3.47 35.12 34.65
C ILE A 63 4.59 36.18 34.71
N ILE A 64 4.62 37.03 35.73
CA ILE A 64 5.69 38.02 35.92
C ILE A 64 7.04 37.30 36.07
N TRP A 65 7.09 36.22 36.84
CA TRP A 65 8.29 35.40 36.98
C TRP A 65 8.72 34.79 35.64
N LEU A 66 7.79 34.27 34.83
CA LEU A 66 8.06 33.78 33.46
C LEU A 66 8.60 34.87 32.52
N LEU A 67 8.25 36.14 32.75
CA LEU A 67 8.78 37.29 32.00
C LEU A 67 10.16 37.76 32.48
N THR A 68 10.63 37.30 33.65
CA THR A 68 12.01 37.56 34.08
C THR A 68 13.00 36.74 33.25
N LEU A 69 14.29 37.14 33.24
CA LEU A 69 15.32 36.42 32.47
C LEU A 69 15.39 34.92 32.83
N PRO A 70 15.37 34.49 34.11
CA PRO A 70 15.31 33.08 34.46
C PRO A 70 14.04 32.38 33.93
N GLY A 71 12.88 33.02 34.05
CA GLY A 71 11.61 32.48 33.56
C GLY A 71 11.59 32.33 32.04
N PHE A 72 12.15 33.29 31.31
CA PHE A 72 12.28 33.23 29.85
C PHE A 72 13.17 32.08 29.41
N VAL A 73 14.29 31.82 30.12
CA VAL A 73 15.14 30.65 29.84
C VAL A 73 14.35 29.35 30.00
N VAL A 74 13.58 29.20 31.08
CA VAL A 74 12.72 28.02 31.28
C VAL A 74 11.69 27.88 30.16
N LEU A 75 11.03 28.98 29.78
CA LEU A 75 10.02 28.97 28.71
C LEU A 75 10.63 28.58 27.36
N VAL A 76 11.81 29.11 27.02
CA VAL A 76 12.53 28.72 25.80
C VAL A 76 12.96 27.26 25.85
N THR A 77 13.49 26.78 26.97
CA THR A 77 13.89 25.37 27.11
C THR A 77 12.70 24.43 26.97
N VAL A 78 11.57 24.72 27.64
CA VAL A 78 10.33 23.93 27.51
C VAL A 78 9.77 24.02 26.10
N GLY A 79 9.82 25.21 25.47
CA GLY A 79 9.37 25.40 24.08
C GLY A 79 10.21 24.62 23.08
N VAL A 80 11.54 24.63 23.23
CA VAL A 80 12.46 23.84 22.40
C VAL A 80 12.25 22.34 22.64
N TYR A 81 12.13 21.91 23.90
CA TYR A 81 11.83 20.52 24.22
C TYR A 81 10.51 20.07 23.60
N ALA A 82 9.43 20.84 23.76
CA ALA A 82 8.13 20.54 23.17
C ALA A 82 8.19 20.53 21.62
N LEU A 83 8.96 21.43 21.01
CA LEU A 83 9.17 21.45 19.56
C LEU A 83 9.92 20.19 19.10
N VAL A 84 11.04 19.85 19.75
CA VAL A 84 11.84 18.65 19.44
C VAL A 84 11.02 17.39 19.67
N TYR A 85 10.27 17.30 20.77
CA TYR A 85 9.37 16.19 21.05
C TYR A 85 8.27 16.05 20.00
N ASN A 86 7.65 17.16 19.56
CA ASN A 86 6.63 17.12 18.50
C ASN A 86 7.22 16.76 17.13
N ILE A 87 8.43 17.24 16.82
CA ILE A 87 9.15 16.85 15.60
C ILE A 87 9.52 15.38 15.66
N ALA A 88 10.10 14.91 16.77
CA ALA A 88 10.45 13.51 16.99
C ALA A 88 9.20 12.63 16.90
N ARG A 89 8.11 13.00 17.56
CA ARG A 89 6.82 12.31 17.46
C ARG A 89 6.34 12.28 16.01
N ALA A 90 6.34 13.40 15.28
CA ALA A 90 5.93 13.44 13.88
C ALA A 90 6.82 12.56 12.95
N ILE A 91 8.12 12.49 13.24
CA ILE A 91 9.08 11.64 12.52
C ILE A 91 8.85 10.16 12.85
N VAL A 92 8.70 9.84 14.14
CA VAL A 92 8.53 8.49 14.66
C VAL A 92 7.13 7.93 14.29
N TYR A 93 6.09 8.76 14.25
CA TYR A 93 4.69 8.38 13.96
C TYR A 93 3.86 9.64 13.61
N PRO A 94 3.28 9.84 12.41
CA PRO A 94 3.01 8.96 11.27
C PRO A 94 4.00 9.10 10.08
N GLY A 95 5.10 9.85 10.24
CA GLY A 95 6.08 10.08 9.17
C GLY A 95 6.74 8.81 8.62
N LEU A 96 6.82 7.76 9.45
CA LEU A 96 7.30 6.44 9.04
C LEU A 96 6.34 5.70 8.11
N VAL A 97 5.02 5.88 8.23
CA VAL A 97 4.04 5.09 7.44
C VAL A 97 4.20 5.31 5.93
N PRO A 98 4.32 6.54 5.40
CA PRO A 98 4.60 6.74 3.97
C PRO A 98 5.96 6.17 3.53
N ASN A 99 6.98 6.19 4.39
CA ASN A 99 8.30 5.67 4.06
C ASN A 99 8.31 4.14 4.02
N VAL A 100 7.73 3.50 5.04
CA VAL A 100 7.54 2.04 5.12
C VAL A 100 6.69 1.58 3.94
N ARG A 101 5.58 2.28 3.65
CA ARG A 101 4.76 2.03 2.46
C ARG A 101 5.60 2.09 1.18
N ARG A 102 6.34 3.17 0.94
CA ARG A 102 7.17 3.31 -0.27
C ARG A 102 8.27 2.27 -0.37
N SER A 103 8.85 1.88 0.77
CA SER A 103 9.85 0.81 0.81
C SER A 103 9.23 -0.51 0.39
N LEU A 104 8.08 -0.86 0.98
CA LEU A 104 7.33 -2.06 0.63
C LEU A 104 6.93 -2.09 -0.85
N GLU A 105 6.35 -0.99 -1.33
CA GLU A 105 5.97 -0.81 -2.74
C GLU A 105 7.16 -1.03 -3.69
N ARG A 106 8.35 -0.54 -3.30
CA ARG A 106 9.59 -0.74 -4.06
C ARG A 106 10.06 -2.19 -4.02
N ASP A 107 10.03 -2.83 -2.87
CA ASP A 107 10.52 -4.21 -2.73
C ASP A 107 9.61 -5.21 -3.46
N ILE A 108 8.31 -4.95 -3.49
CA ILE A 108 7.36 -5.73 -4.29
C ILE A 108 7.61 -5.53 -5.78
N ALA A 109 7.82 -4.30 -6.23
CA ALA A 109 8.17 -4.05 -7.62
C ALA A 109 9.47 -4.76 -8.02
N LYS A 110 10.48 -4.80 -7.14
CA LYS A 110 11.72 -5.57 -7.36
C LYS A 110 11.46 -7.08 -7.43
N GLU A 111 10.62 -7.62 -6.55
CA GLU A 111 10.34 -9.05 -6.50
C GLU A 111 9.52 -9.52 -7.69
N VAL A 112 8.49 -8.78 -8.08
CA VAL A 112 7.73 -9.07 -9.32
C VAL A 112 8.65 -9.00 -10.53
N LYS A 113 9.50 -7.98 -10.62
CA LYS A 113 10.51 -7.89 -11.68
C LYS A 113 11.43 -9.11 -11.69
N ARG A 114 11.97 -9.50 -10.53
CA ARG A 114 12.86 -10.67 -10.39
C ARG A 114 12.16 -11.94 -10.85
N SER A 115 10.91 -12.14 -10.43
CA SER A 115 10.07 -13.27 -10.84
C SER A 115 9.83 -13.30 -12.35
N LEU A 116 9.50 -12.16 -12.97
CA LEU A 116 9.30 -12.05 -14.41
C LEU A 116 10.59 -12.29 -15.20
N LEU A 117 11.73 -11.75 -14.74
CA LEU A 117 13.03 -11.98 -15.37
C LEU A 117 13.47 -13.45 -15.24
N ALA A 118 13.23 -14.08 -14.09
CA ALA A 118 13.49 -15.51 -13.91
C ALA A 118 12.65 -16.36 -14.88
N TYR A 119 11.37 -16.02 -15.05
CA TYR A 119 10.47 -16.66 -16.00
C TYR A 119 10.92 -16.47 -17.45
N LEU A 120 11.22 -15.24 -17.87
CA LEU A 120 11.75 -14.95 -19.21
C LEU A 120 13.10 -15.64 -19.47
N GLY A 121 13.94 -15.77 -18.45
CA GLY A 121 15.19 -16.51 -18.52
C GLY A 121 14.99 -18.01 -18.85
N LEU A 122 13.87 -18.61 -18.44
CA LEU A 122 13.52 -19.98 -18.83
C LEU A 122 13.20 -20.09 -20.32
N TYR A 123 12.47 -19.13 -20.89
CA TYR A 123 12.23 -19.09 -22.34
C TYR A 123 13.52 -18.93 -23.13
N CYS A 124 14.41 -18.01 -22.73
CA CYS A 124 15.69 -17.82 -23.42
C CYS A 124 16.50 -19.14 -23.47
N LYS A 125 16.55 -19.87 -22.36
CA LYS A 125 17.20 -21.20 -22.30
C LYS A 125 16.48 -22.22 -23.17
N LEU A 126 15.16 -22.25 -23.14
CA LEU A 126 14.35 -23.14 -23.98
C LEU A 126 14.63 -22.90 -25.47
N PHE A 127 14.60 -21.63 -25.90
CA PHE A 127 14.95 -21.25 -27.27
C PHE A 127 16.37 -21.63 -27.64
N GLN A 128 17.34 -21.41 -26.75
CA GLN A 128 18.72 -21.79 -26.98
C GLN A 128 18.87 -23.29 -27.22
N VAL A 129 18.21 -24.13 -26.42
CA VAL A 129 18.18 -25.58 -26.59
C VAL A 129 17.53 -25.96 -27.93
N LEU A 130 16.39 -25.36 -28.27
CA LEU A 130 15.70 -25.60 -29.54
C LEU A 130 16.57 -25.21 -30.75
N CYS A 131 17.22 -24.05 -30.71
CA CYS A 131 18.14 -23.61 -31.76
C CYS A 131 19.33 -24.57 -31.92
N ASN A 132 19.93 -25.03 -30.82
CA ASN A 132 21.03 -25.98 -30.85
C ASN A 132 20.62 -27.32 -31.50
N VAL A 133 19.39 -27.80 -31.22
CA VAL A 133 18.84 -29.01 -31.84
C VAL A 133 18.63 -28.81 -33.35
N CYS A 134 18.11 -27.66 -33.77
CA CYS A 134 17.88 -27.35 -35.18
C CYS A 134 19.18 -27.22 -36.00
N VAL A 135 20.23 -26.63 -35.41
CA VAL A 135 21.51 -26.37 -36.11
C VAL A 135 22.32 -27.65 -36.32
N HIS A 136 22.30 -28.58 -35.37
CA HIS A 136 23.21 -29.74 -35.38
C HIS A 136 22.65 -31.02 -36.03
N LYS A 137 21.81 -30.87 -37.07
CA LYS A 137 21.17 -31.96 -37.85
C LYS A 137 22.04 -33.22 -37.95
N GLY A 138 21.70 -34.24 -37.18
CA GLY A 138 22.20 -35.62 -37.37
C GLY A 138 23.57 -35.99 -36.79
N ARG A 139 24.26 -35.13 -36.02
CA ARG A 139 25.54 -35.51 -35.36
C ARG A 139 25.49 -35.63 -33.84
N PHE A 140 24.31 -35.51 -33.24
CA PHE A 140 24.17 -35.53 -31.79
C PHE A 140 24.05 -36.96 -31.25
N ARG A 141 25.18 -37.51 -30.79
CA ARG A 141 25.19 -38.66 -29.85
C ARG A 141 24.69 -38.29 -28.44
N SER A 142 24.35 -37.03 -28.17
CA SER A 142 23.86 -36.56 -26.86
C SER A 142 22.36 -36.28 -26.80
N ASP A 143 21.57 -37.03 -27.56
CA ASP A 143 20.10 -36.88 -27.67
C ASP A 143 19.40 -37.02 -26.30
N ILE A 144 19.94 -37.88 -25.42
CA ILE A 144 19.41 -38.09 -24.06
C ILE A 144 19.57 -36.82 -23.19
N ARG A 145 20.69 -36.09 -23.33
CA ARG A 145 20.96 -34.89 -22.51
C ARG A 145 20.05 -33.74 -22.91
N THR A 146 19.94 -33.46 -24.21
CA THR A 146 19.07 -32.41 -24.75
C THR A 146 17.60 -32.67 -24.42
N LYS A 147 17.18 -33.94 -24.50
CA LYS A 147 15.82 -34.35 -24.10
C LYS A 147 15.56 -34.10 -22.62
N THR A 148 16.48 -34.52 -21.74
CA THR A 148 16.33 -34.33 -20.28
C THR A 148 16.32 -32.84 -19.92
N GLU A 149 17.17 -32.05 -20.56
CA GLU A 149 17.22 -30.60 -20.38
C GLU A 149 15.93 -29.91 -20.85
N LEU A 150 15.42 -30.28 -22.03
CA LEU A 150 14.15 -29.76 -22.55
C LEU A 150 12.98 -30.08 -21.62
N ALA A 151 12.86 -31.35 -21.18
CA ALA A 151 11.81 -31.77 -20.25
C ALA A 151 11.90 -31.01 -18.91
N THR A 152 13.12 -30.80 -18.40
CA THR A 152 13.36 -30.06 -17.16
C THR A 152 12.97 -28.58 -17.30
N LEU A 153 13.34 -27.94 -18.41
CA LEU A 153 13.01 -26.54 -18.68
C LEU A 153 11.50 -26.35 -18.83
N MET A 154 10.81 -27.27 -19.53
CA MET A 154 9.36 -27.23 -19.68
C MET A 154 8.64 -27.40 -18.35
N SER A 155 9.08 -28.36 -17.51
CA SER A 155 8.52 -28.52 -16.17
C SER A 155 8.67 -27.25 -15.33
N LYS A 156 9.85 -26.61 -15.38
CA LYS A 156 10.11 -25.34 -14.69
C LYS A 156 9.28 -24.19 -15.24
N LEU A 157 9.03 -24.16 -16.55
CA LEU A 157 8.21 -23.14 -17.19
C LEU A 157 6.76 -23.24 -16.72
N VAL A 158 6.19 -24.44 -16.73
CA VAL A 158 4.82 -24.69 -16.24
C VAL A 158 4.67 -24.33 -14.76
N GLU A 159 5.64 -24.75 -13.94
CA GLU A 159 5.66 -24.42 -12.51
C GLU A 159 5.76 -22.91 -12.28
N SER A 160 6.66 -22.22 -12.99
CA SER A 160 6.86 -20.78 -12.85
C SER A 160 5.70 -19.95 -13.44
N ARG A 161 5.01 -20.45 -14.48
CA ARG A 161 3.77 -19.84 -14.98
C ARG A 161 2.71 -19.83 -13.90
N GLY A 162 2.46 -20.96 -13.25
CA GLY A 162 1.46 -21.08 -12.19
C GLY A 162 1.83 -20.30 -10.93
N ALA A 163 3.13 -20.24 -10.60
CA ALA A 163 3.60 -19.58 -9.39
C ALA A 163 3.69 -18.05 -9.49
N SER A 164 4.07 -17.51 -10.66
CA SER A 164 4.38 -16.09 -10.83
C SER A 164 3.53 -15.38 -11.87
N LEU A 165 3.42 -15.92 -13.09
CA LEU A 165 2.82 -15.19 -14.21
C LEU A 165 1.29 -15.10 -14.11
N MET A 166 0.62 -16.26 -13.92
CA MET A 166 -0.84 -16.32 -13.88
C MET A 166 -1.41 -15.49 -12.72
N PRO A 167 -0.92 -15.61 -11.48
CA PRO A 167 -1.36 -14.76 -10.37
C PRO A 167 -1.22 -13.27 -10.69
N LEU A 168 -0.09 -12.85 -11.26
CA LEU A 168 0.13 -11.44 -11.58
C LEU A 168 -0.87 -10.90 -12.62
N VAL A 169 -1.20 -11.70 -13.64
CA VAL A 169 -2.20 -11.33 -14.65
C VAL A 169 -3.58 -11.24 -14.02
N GLU A 170 -3.98 -12.25 -13.25
CA GLU A 170 -5.28 -12.30 -12.57
C GLU A 170 -5.45 -11.14 -11.59
N THR A 171 -4.40 -10.82 -10.81
CA THR A 171 -4.40 -9.68 -9.87
C THR A 171 -4.57 -8.34 -10.60
N LEU A 172 -3.87 -8.13 -11.72
CA LEU A 172 -4.02 -6.89 -12.51
C LEU A 172 -5.39 -6.80 -13.19
N GLU A 173 -5.94 -7.92 -13.68
CA GLU A 173 -7.30 -7.94 -14.21
C GLU A 173 -8.35 -7.64 -13.14
N TYR A 174 -8.16 -8.22 -11.95
CA TYR A 174 -9.01 -7.99 -10.79
C TYR A 174 -8.99 -6.52 -10.37
N GLN A 175 -7.80 -5.94 -10.24
CA GLN A 175 -7.64 -4.52 -9.92
C GLN A 175 -8.29 -3.63 -10.98
N LYS A 176 -8.09 -3.93 -12.27
CA LYS A 176 -8.74 -3.19 -13.37
C LYS A 176 -10.27 -3.23 -13.24
N THR A 177 -10.82 -4.38 -12.86
CA THR A 177 -12.26 -4.58 -12.72
C THR A 177 -12.83 -3.79 -11.54
N ASN A 178 -12.11 -3.76 -10.41
CA ASN A 178 -12.53 -3.07 -9.20
C ASN A 178 -12.29 -1.55 -9.22
N GLN A 179 -11.24 -1.07 -9.90
CA GLN A 179 -10.87 0.36 -9.97
C GLN A 179 -11.50 1.09 -11.17
N ALA A 180 -12.81 0.89 -11.39
CA ALA A 180 -13.57 1.54 -12.47
C ALA A 180 -12.95 1.37 -13.89
N GLY A 181 -12.23 0.28 -14.14
CA GLY A 181 -11.69 -0.06 -15.45
C GLY A 181 -10.34 0.57 -15.79
N LYS A 182 -9.65 1.24 -14.86
CA LYS A 182 -8.37 1.89 -15.14
C LYS A 182 -7.29 1.47 -14.14
N LEU A 183 -6.21 0.90 -14.67
CA LEU A 183 -4.98 0.68 -13.90
C LEU A 183 -4.13 1.96 -13.82
N ASP A 184 -3.36 2.07 -12.74
CA ASP A 184 -2.38 3.13 -12.55
C ASP A 184 -1.31 3.15 -13.65
N HIS A 185 -0.52 4.24 -13.69
CA HIS A 185 0.43 4.54 -14.77
C HIS A 185 1.26 3.33 -15.23
N GLY A 186 1.06 2.91 -16.48
CA GLY A 186 1.77 1.79 -17.11
C GLY A 186 1.13 0.41 -16.91
N GLY A 187 0.13 0.28 -16.03
CA GLY A 187 -0.50 -1.00 -15.69
C GLY A 187 -1.22 -1.66 -16.86
N GLU A 188 -1.90 -0.88 -17.71
CA GLU A 188 -2.56 -1.39 -18.91
C GLU A 188 -1.56 -1.95 -19.94
N ALA A 189 -0.43 -1.26 -20.13
CA ALA A 189 0.62 -1.71 -21.04
C ALA A 189 1.30 -2.98 -20.51
N LEU A 190 1.54 -3.04 -19.20
CA LEU A 190 2.06 -4.23 -18.53
C LEU A 190 1.09 -5.39 -18.66
N LEU A 191 -0.18 -5.22 -18.30
CA LEU A 191 -1.20 -6.25 -18.40
C LEU A 191 -1.33 -6.77 -19.83
N GLY A 192 -1.34 -5.86 -20.82
CA GLY A 192 -1.33 -6.23 -22.24
C GLY A 192 -0.11 -7.06 -22.64
N SER A 193 1.06 -6.74 -22.10
CA SER A 193 2.31 -7.48 -22.36
C SER A 193 2.30 -8.86 -21.69
N LEU A 194 1.83 -8.95 -20.44
CA LEU A 194 1.70 -10.22 -19.72
C LEU A 194 0.68 -11.14 -20.37
N LYS A 195 -0.46 -10.63 -20.87
CA LYS A 195 -1.43 -11.41 -21.64
C LYS A 195 -0.84 -11.99 -22.92
N ARG A 196 -0.02 -11.21 -23.63
CA ARG A 196 0.71 -11.71 -24.82
C ARG A 196 1.69 -12.82 -24.43
N LEU A 197 2.33 -12.68 -23.27
CA LEU A 197 3.24 -13.70 -22.74
C LEU A 197 2.49 -14.98 -22.34
N VAL A 198 1.29 -14.87 -21.74
CA VAL A 198 0.42 -16.02 -21.45
C VAL A 198 -0.04 -16.69 -22.75
N ALA A 199 -0.45 -15.92 -23.76
CA ALA A 199 -0.84 -16.47 -25.06
C ALA A 199 0.33 -17.19 -25.76
N LEU A 200 1.55 -16.64 -25.64
CA LEU A 200 2.76 -17.31 -26.11
C LEU A 200 2.98 -18.62 -25.35
N ASP A 201 2.77 -18.64 -24.04
CA ASP A 201 2.88 -19.88 -23.25
C ASP A 201 1.86 -20.93 -23.66
N GLU A 202 0.60 -20.53 -23.86
CA GLU A 202 -0.46 -21.40 -24.37
C GLU A 202 -0.09 -21.97 -25.73
N MET A 203 0.48 -21.16 -26.64
CA MET A 203 1.00 -21.65 -27.90
C MET A 203 2.13 -22.68 -27.72
N PHE A 204 3.01 -22.52 -26.72
CA PHE A 204 4.07 -23.48 -26.41
C PHE A 204 3.54 -24.78 -25.80
N LEU A 205 2.49 -24.71 -24.97
CA LEU A 205 1.84 -25.88 -24.39
C LEU A 205 1.02 -26.63 -25.45
N ASP A 206 0.25 -25.91 -26.24
CA ASP A 206 -0.54 -26.42 -27.37
C ASP A 206 0.34 -26.95 -28.49
N PHE A 207 1.60 -26.51 -28.55
CA PHE A 207 2.61 -27.04 -29.46
C PHE A 207 2.78 -28.56 -29.34
N GLN A 208 2.13 -29.23 -28.39
CA GLN A 208 2.22 -30.68 -28.24
C GLN A 208 3.70 -31.08 -28.23
N LEU A 209 4.49 -30.35 -27.43
CA LEU A 209 5.88 -30.70 -27.19
C LEU A 209 6.00 -32.12 -26.64
N GLY A 210 4.94 -32.71 -26.07
CA GLY A 210 4.84 -34.15 -25.79
C GLY A 210 5.02 -35.00 -27.06
N PRO A 211 4.15 -34.87 -28.08
CA PRO A 211 4.36 -35.44 -29.41
C PRO A 211 5.66 -35.02 -30.11
N ALA A 212 6.15 -33.79 -29.93
CA ALA A 212 7.43 -33.36 -30.50
C ALA A 212 8.62 -34.07 -29.82
N VAL A 213 8.59 -34.23 -28.50
CA VAL A 213 9.54 -35.03 -27.71
C VAL A 213 9.37 -36.52 -28.02
N GLY A 214 8.15 -37.00 -28.25
CA GLY A 214 7.85 -38.37 -28.68
C GLY A 214 8.29 -38.64 -30.12
N ALA A 215 8.24 -37.65 -31.00
CA ALA A 215 8.78 -37.69 -32.35
C ALA A 215 10.32 -37.64 -32.31
N LEU A 216 10.90 -36.84 -31.42
CA LEU A 216 12.32 -36.87 -31.11
C LEU A 216 12.74 -38.28 -30.65
N GLU A 217 11.97 -38.89 -29.75
CA GLU A 217 12.19 -40.26 -29.23
C GLU A 217 12.12 -41.34 -30.31
N LYS A 218 11.14 -41.25 -31.22
CA LYS A 218 10.85 -42.32 -32.20
C LYS A 218 11.59 -42.14 -33.52
N SER A 219 11.86 -40.89 -33.90
CA SER A 219 12.19 -40.53 -35.28
C SER A 219 13.38 -39.56 -35.38
N GLY A 220 13.98 -39.17 -34.24
CA GLY A 220 15.15 -38.30 -34.18
C GLY A 220 14.87 -36.83 -34.49
N THR A 221 15.94 -36.04 -34.61
CA THR A 221 15.84 -34.57 -34.75
C THR A 221 15.16 -34.10 -36.04
N SER A 222 15.14 -34.92 -37.11
CA SER A 222 14.46 -34.56 -38.36
C SER A 222 12.95 -34.47 -38.17
N ALA A 223 12.35 -35.42 -37.45
CA ALA A 223 10.91 -35.41 -37.21
C ALA A 223 10.48 -34.27 -36.29
N LEU A 224 11.34 -33.84 -35.34
CA LEU A 224 11.10 -32.64 -34.56
C LEU A 224 11.03 -31.41 -35.48
N VAL A 225 12.00 -31.24 -36.39
CA VAL A 225 12.03 -30.10 -37.32
C VAL A 225 10.78 -30.09 -38.21
N ASP A 226 10.38 -31.25 -38.73
CA ASP A 226 9.18 -31.37 -39.57
C ASP A 226 7.89 -31.07 -38.80
N LEU A 227 7.86 -31.34 -37.49
CA LEU A 227 6.72 -31.06 -36.60
C LEU A 227 6.69 -29.61 -36.12
N LEU A 228 7.87 -28.97 -35.99
CA LEU A 228 8.01 -27.56 -35.62
C LEU A 228 7.73 -26.63 -36.80
N ALA A 229 8.04 -27.03 -38.04
CA ALA A 229 7.97 -26.18 -39.22
C ALA A 229 6.57 -25.57 -39.50
N PRO A 230 5.44 -26.29 -39.39
CA PRO A 230 4.11 -25.74 -39.62
C PRO A 230 3.73 -24.65 -38.61
N SER A 231 4.11 -24.84 -37.35
CA SER A 231 3.77 -23.88 -36.30
C SER A 231 4.60 -22.61 -36.43
N PHE A 232 5.88 -22.70 -36.79
CA PHE A 232 6.69 -21.52 -37.13
C PHE A 232 6.10 -20.72 -38.32
N LYS A 233 5.45 -21.40 -39.28
CA LYS A 233 4.68 -20.70 -40.34
C LYS A 233 3.43 -20.00 -39.83
N SER A 234 2.76 -20.56 -38.82
CA SER A 234 1.55 -19.96 -38.22
C SER A 234 1.86 -18.77 -37.31
N VAL A 235 3.08 -18.70 -36.75
CA VAL A 235 3.57 -17.52 -36.00
C VAL A 235 4.08 -16.46 -36.99
N SER A 236 3.28 -16.07 -37.98
CA SER A 236 3.55 -14.85 -38.74
C SER A 236 3.13 -13.66 -37.88
N PHE A 237 4.08 -13.07 -37.14
CA PHE A 237 3.83 -11.82 -36.41
C PHE A 237 3.47 -10.73 -37.43
N ASP A 238 2.28 -10.15 -37.30
CA ASP A 238 1.83 -9.02 -38.13
C ASP A 238 2.59 -7.75 -37.71
N VAL A 239 3.76 -7.55 -38.33
CA VAL A 239 4.66 -6.41 -38.07
C VAL A 239 4.02 -5.06 -38.44
N SER A 240 2.91 -5.07 -39.19
CA SER A 240 2.22 -3.84 -39.61
C SER A 240 1.50 -3.11 -38.46
N LYS A 241 1.38 -3.73 -37.28
CA LYS A 241 0.69 -3.17 -36.11
C LYS A 241 1.57 -2.36 -35.16
N TYR A 242 2.87 -2.22 -35.45
CA TYR A 242 3.80 -1.44 -34.62
C TYR A 242 3.89 0.00 -35.13
N SER A 243 3.99 0.97 -34.21
CA SER A 243 4.07 2.39 -34.59
C SER A 243 5.44 2.71 -35.21
N ASP A 244 5.52 3.73 -36.07
CA ASP A 244 6.79 4.16 -36.67
C ASP A 244 7.88 4.50 -35.63
N HIS A 245 7.48 4.81 -34.39
CA HIS A 245 8.40 5.07 -33.29
C HIS A 245 9.01 3.78 -32.69
N ASP A 246 8.29 2.65 -32.75
CA ASP A 246 8.79 1.32 -32.37
C ASP A 246 9.69 0.74 -33.46
N MET A 247 9.46 1.14 -34.72
CA MET A 247 10.21 0.70 -35.89
C MET A 247 11.59 1.33 -36.03
N SER A 248 11.88 2.49 -35.43
CA SER A 248 13.20 3.13 -35.53
C SER A 248 14.31 2.39 -34.76
N ILE A 249 13.95 1.56 -33.77
CA ILE A 249 14.88 0.66 -33.07
C ILE A 249 15.16 -0.59 -33.92
N VAL A 250 14.22 -0.96 -34.80
CA VAL A 250 14.27 -2.13 -35.68
C VAL A 250 14.86 -1.80 -37.08
N SER A 251 14.90 -0.52 -37.47
CA SER A 251 15.17 -0.09 -38.86
C SER A 251 16.64 -0.15 -39.31
N SER A 252 17.54 -0.73 -38.52
CA SER A 252 18.92 -0.99 -38.98
C SER A 252 19.03 -2.33 -39.72
N SER A 253 18.14 -3.29 -39.43
CA SER A 253 18.23 -4.67 -39.94
C SER A 253 17.04 -5.06 -40.84
N SER A 254 15.85 -4.46 -40.68
CA SER A 254 14.61 -4.96 -41.32
C SER A 254 14.23 -4.40 -42.70
N VAL A 255 14.91 -3.36 -43.20
CA VAL A 255 14.52 -2.64 -44.43
C VAL A 255 14.72 -3.49 -45.71
N TYR A 256 15.35 -4.66 -45.63
CA TYR A 256 15.53 -5.55 -46.77
C TYR A 256 14.39 -6.57 -46.98
N LEU A 257 13.59 -6.87 -45.97
CA LEU A 257 12.64 -8.00 -46.02
C LEU A 257 11.32 -7.70 -46.75
N THR A 258 10.78 -6.48 -46.62
CA THR A 258 9.44 -6.15 -47.15
C THR A 258 9.41 -6.07 -48.68
N LYS A 259 10.59 -5.93 -49.33
CA LYS A 259 10.67 -5.80 -50.80
C LYS A 259 10.77 -7.13 -51.55
N LYS A 260 10.98 -8.26 -50.86
CA LYS A 260 11.22 -9.57 -51.48
C LYS A 260 10.08 -10.58 -51.31
N LEU A 261 9.11 -10.31 -50.44
CA LEU A 261 7.96 -11.17 -50.14
C LEU A 261 6.80 -11.12 -51.16
N HIS A 262 7.00 -10.55 -52.35
CA HIS A 262 5.96 -10.48 -53.39
C HIS A 262 6.21 -11.28 -54.67
N CYS A 263 7.25 -12.11 -54.70
CA CYS A 263 7.47 -13.05 -55.80
C CYS A 263 8.06 -14.34 -55.27
N GLN A 264 7.21 -15.36 -55.08
CA GLN A 264 7.43 -16.75 -55.53
C GLN A 264 6.40 -17.66 -54.85
N GLN A 265 5.35 -18.00 -55.60
CA GLN A 265 4.52 -19.16 -55.30
C GLN A 265 5.21 -20.40 -55.88
N GLY A 266 5.39 -21.41 -55.02
CA GLY A 266 5.88 -22.74 -55.38
C GLY A 266 7.35 -22.93 -55.04
N VAL A 267 7.64 -23.31 -53.79
CA VAL A 267 9.01 -23.63 -53.36
C VAL A 267 9.00 -24.87 -52.46
N ASP A 268 9.96 -25.75 -52.76
CA ASP A 268 10.25 -27.04 -52.11
C ASP A 268 10.71 -26.84 -50.65
N LEU A 269 10.37 -27.79 -49.77
CA LEU A 269 10.68 -27.75 -48.32
C LEU A 269 12.19 -27.56 -48.01
N LEU A 270 13.06 -27.90 -48.97
CA LEU A 270 14.52 -27.78 -48.87
C LEU A 270 15.01 -26.32 -48.97
N ASP A 271 14.37 -25.50 -49.80
CA ASP A 271 14.68 -24.08 -49.97
C ASP A 271 14.14 -23.26 -48.80
N GLU A 272 13.04 -23.70 -48.18
CA GLU A 272 12.47 -23.11 -46.97
C GLU A 272 13.35 -23.34 -45.71
N ILE A 273 14.01 -24.51 -45.66
CA ILE A 273 15.00 -24.82 -44.62
C ILE A 273 16.29 -24.03 -44.84
N GLN A 274 16.74 -23.87 -46.10
CA GLN A 274 17.87 -22.99 -46.42
C GLN A 274 17.53 -21.52 -46.15
N TYR A 275 16.28 -21.12 -46.32
CA TYR A 275 15.77 -19.79 -45.96
C TYR A 275 15.80 -19.58 -44.44
N LEU A 276 15.25 -20.49 -43.64
CA LEU A 276 15.32 -20.42 -42.16
C LEU A 276 16.76 -20.48 -41.63
N GLN A 277 17.68 -21.16 -42.33
CA GLN A 277 19.11 -21.16 -42.00
C GLN A 277 19.82 -19.86 -42.41
N ALA A 278 19.45 -19.27 -43.56
CA ALA A 278 19.99 -18.01 -44.04
C ALA A 278 19.50 -16.80 -43.23
N HIS A 279 18.31 -16.90 -42.63
CA HIS A 279 17.67 -15.84 -41.83
C HIS A 279 17.60 -16.25 -40.34
N ARG A 280 18.38 -17.27 -39.93
CA ARG A 280 18.50 -17.75 -38.55
C ARG A 280 18.86 -16.60 -37.61
N ASP A 281 19.83 -15.80 -38.02
CA ASP A 281 20.33 -14.70 -37.22
C ASP A 281 19.30 -13.57 -37.15
N GLU A 282 18.47 -13.36 -38.18
CA GLU A 282 17.35 -12.39 -38.19
C GLU A 282 16.12 -12.85 -37.37
N ILE A 283 15.81 -14.15 -37.35
CA ILE A 283 14.71 -14.69 -36.52
C ILE A 283 15.13 -14.69 -35.04
N LEU A 284 16.38 -15.08 -34.77
CA LEU A 284 16.99 -14.88 -33.46
C LEU A 284 17.05 -13.40 -33.12
N GLU A 285 17.34 -12.50 -34.06
CA GLU A 285 17.30 -11.06 -33.85
C GLU A 285 15.87 -10.57 -33.60
N HIS A 286 14.83 -11.12 -34.25
CA HIS A 286 13.43 -10.75 -34.00
C HIS A 286 12.89 -11.28 -32.67
N ILE A 287 13.18 -12.53 -32.30
CA ILE A 287 12.83 -13.08 -30.99
C ILE A 287 13.67 -12.39 -29.92
N MET A 288 14.95 -12.16 -30.18
CA MET A 288 15.78 -11.33 -29.33
C MET A 288 15.31 -9.90 -29.32
N VAL A 289 14.69 -9.33 -30.34
CA VAL A 289 14.11 -7.97 -30.35
C VAL A 289 12.80 -7.98 -29.59
N VAL A 290 11.99 -9.04 -29.60
CA VAL A 290 10.79 -9.15 -28.76
C VAL A 290 11.19 -9.36 -27.30
N VAL A 291 12.14 -10.25 -27.02
CA VAL A 291 12.72 -10.47 -25.70
C VAL A 291 13.46 -9.22 -25.25
N ARG A 292 14.23 -8.55 -26.11
CA ARG A 292 14.96 -7.32 -25.83
C ARG A 292 14.05 -6.13 -25.76
N LEU A 293 12.92 -6.04 -26.47
CA LEU A 293 11.91 -5.00 -26.27
C LEU A 293 11.13 -5.26 -24.99
N ALA A 294 10.84 -6.52 -24.65
CA ALA A 294 10.26 -6.85 -23.35
C ALA A 294 11.24 -6.59 -22.21
N THR A 295 12.53 -6.90 -22.42
CA THR A 295 13.62 -6.71 -21.45
C THR A 295 14.08 -5.26 -21.41
N GLU A 296 14.07 -4.50 -22.51
CA GLU A 296 14.39 -3.07 -22.62
C GLU A 296 13.19 -2.23 -22.23
N GLN A 297 11.94 -2.64 -22.43
CA GLN A 297 10.83 -1.97 -21.75
C GLN A 297 10.91 -2.27 -20.26
N ALA A 298 11.12 -3.53 -19.86
CA ALA A 298 11.35 -3.84 -18.45
C ALA A 298 12.62 -3.18 -17.88
N SER A 299 13.67 -2.94 -18.68
CA SER A 299 14.96 -2.35 -18.30
C SER A 299 14.96 -0.82 -18.40
N PHE A 300 14.30 -0.20 -19.37
CA PHE A 300 14.11 1.25 -19.52
C PHE A 300 13.15 1.78 -18.46
N ILE A 301 12.17 0.97 -18.06
CA ILE A 301 11.35 1.17 -16.85
C ILE A 301 12.21 1.07 -15.57
N VAL A 302 13.41 0.48 -15.63
CA VAL A 302 14.24 0.05 -14.49
C VAL A 302 15.56 0.80 -14.31
N GLU A 303 16.27 1.15 -15.38
CA GLU A 303 17.57 1.84 -15.36
C GLU A 303 17.41 3.32 -15.01
N ASN A 304 16.19 3.83 -15.06
CA ASN A 304 15.83 5.12 -14.51
C ASN A 304 15.58 5.07 -12.98
N VAL A 305 15.61 3.89 -12.35
CA VAL A 305 15.67 3.77 -10.89
C VAL A 305 17.14 3.72 -10.50
N PRO A 306 17.71 4.76 -9.85
CA PRO A 306 19.11 4.67 -9.41
C PRO A 306 19.23 3.49 -8.43
N LEU A 307 20.05 2.51 -8.81
CA LEU A 307 20.58 1.53 -7.88
C LEU A 307 21.26 2.33 -6.78
N ALA A 308 20.63 2.39 -5.60
CA ALA A 308 21.36 2.74 -4.40
C ALA A 308 22.51 1.73 -4.36
N THR A 309 23.74 2.23 -4.45
CA THR A 309 24.93 1.46 -4.15
C THR A 309 24.66 0.74 -2.84
N ASN A 310 24.84 -0.58 -2.81
CA ASN A 310 24.84 -1.34 -1.58
C ASN A 310 25.93 -0.72 -0.69
N GLU A 311 25.54 0.22 0.17
CA GLU A 311 26.23 0.38 1.45
C GLU A 311 25.97 -0.95 2.14
N GLU A 312 27.05 -1.70 2.31
CA GLU A 312 27.07 -2.89 3.17
C GLU A 312 26.51 -2.42 4.51
N GLU A 313 25.28 -2.81 4.82
CA GLU A 313 24.74 -2.76 6.17
C GLU A 313 25.65 -3.68 6.98
N GLU A 314 26.64 -3.09 7.67
CA GLU A 314 27.29 -3.73 8.79
C GLU A 314 26.15 -4.10 9.75
N GLU A 315 25.85 -5.40 9.84
CA GLU A 315 25.07 -5.98 10.92
C GLU A 315 25.82 -5.66 12.23
N GLU A 316 25.53 -4.51 12.83
CA GLU A 316 25.87 -4.25 14.22
C GLU A 316 25.05 -5.23 15.06
N ASP A 317 25.72 -6.24 15.60
CA ASP A 317 25.21 -7.12 16.64
C ASP A 317 24.66 -6.28 17.79
N PHE A 318 23.35 -6.04 17.77
CA PHE A 318 22.64 -5.37 18.86
C PHE A 318 22.64 -6.32 20.06
N GLU A 319 23.55 -6.10 21.01
CA GLU A 319 23.50 -6.74 22.32
C GLU A 319 22.17 -6.38 22.99
N GLU A 320 21.29 -7.38 23.07
CA GLU A 320 19.99 -7.35 23.74
C GLU A 320 20.21 -6.94 25.19
N THR A 321 20.02 -5.65 25.48
CA THR A 321 20.15 -5.11 26.84
C THR A 321 18.82 -5.33 27.55
N ASP A 322 18.83 -6.20 28.55
CA ASP A 322 17.71 -6.47 29.44
C ASP A 322 17.10 -5.17 29.97
N TRP A 323 15.95 -4.79 29.42
CA TRP A 323 15.13 -3.68 29.91
C TRP A 323 14.28 -4.18 31.07
N GLU A 324 14.72 -3.92 32.30
CA GLU A 324 13.88 -4.03 33.50
C GLU A 324 12.80 -2.93 33.42
N GLY A 325 11.54 -3.36 33.35
CA GLY A 325 10.39 -2.46 33.28
C GLY A 325 10.16 -1.73 34.59
N ASP A 326 10.36 -0.42 34.57
CA ASP A 326 9.81 0.47 35.60
C ASP A 326 8.32 0.72 35.29
N ASP A 327 7.50 0.55 36.32
CA ASP A 327 6.06 0.81 36.32
C ASP A 327 5.76 2.28 35.95
N GLU A 328 5.27 2.52 34.74
CA GLU A 328 4.75 3.84 34.35
C GLU A 328 3.39 4.09 35.02
N GLU A 329 3.36 5.06 35.93
CA GLU A 329 2.13 5.65 36.48
C GLU A 329 1.34 6.36 35.36
N ASP A 330 0.12 5.90 35.12
CA ASP A 330 -0.85 6.50 34.19
C ASP A 330 -1.19 7.94 34.60
N VAL A 331 -0.65 8.93 33.88
CA VAL A 331 -1.08 10.32 33.98
C VAL A 331 -2.29 10.52 33.05
N GLU A 332 -3.48 10.60 33.65
CA GLU A 332 -4.71 11.03 32.96
C GLU A 332 -4.56 12.48 32.44
N LEU A 333 -4.32 12.63 31.13
CA LEU A 333 -4.39 13.93 30.46
C LEU A 333 -5.81 14.16 29.91
N GLY A 334 -6.44 15.21 30.42
CA GLY A 334 -7.79 15.64 30.04
C GLY A 334 -7.94 15.93 28.54
N ASN A 335 -9.06 15.47 27.99
CA ASN A 335 -9.47 15.67 26.61
C ASN A 335 -9.58 17.16 26.27
N ILE A 336 -8.80 17.61 25.28
CA ILE A 336 -9.02 18.89 24.60
C ILE A 336 -9.78 18.60 23.32
N GLU A 337 -11.07 18.95 23.28
CA GLU A 337 -11.87 18.98 22.06
C GLU A 337 -11.35 20.09 21.14
N LEU A 338 -10.81 19.71 19.98
CA LEU A 338 -10.55 20.64 18.88
C LEU A 338 -11.76 20.65 17.95
N GLU A 339 -12.49 21.76 17.99
CA GLU A 339 -13.62 22.07 17.11
C GLU A 339 -13.12 22.24 15.66
N GLU A 340 -13.48 21.33 14.76
CA GLU A 340 -13.22 21.46 13.33
C GLU A 340 -14.26 22.37 12.65
N LYS A 341 -13.79 23.43 11.99
CA LYS A 341 -14.62 24.30 11.13
C LYS A 341 -14.82 23.67 9.74
N PRO A 342 -16.04 23.73 9.16
CA PRO A 342 -16.31 23.15 7.86
C PRO A 342 -15.73 23.99 6.70
N ALA A 343 -15.18 23.30 5.71
CA ALA A 343 -14.66 23.85 4.47
C ALA A 343 -15.78 24.48 3.62
N SER A 344 -15.70 25.79 3.39
CA SER A 344 -16.59 26.51 2.48
C SER A 344 -16.20 26.29 1.01
N GLN A 345 -17.19 25.90 0.22
CA GLN A 345 -17.16 25.77 -1.24
C GLN A 345 -16.69 27.06 -1.93
N SER A 346 -15.71 26.93 -2.84
CA SER A 346 -15.28 28.01 -3.74
C SER A 346 -15.80 27.73 -5.15
N SER A 347 -16.79 28.53 -5.56
CA SER A 347 -17.36 28.56 -6.90
C SER A 347 -16.43 29.29 -7.88
N SER A 348 -16.12 28.63 -9.00
CA SER A 348 -15.31 29.18 -10.10
C SER A 348 -16.07 30.27 -10.86
N MET A 349 -15.61 31.52 -10.75
CA MET A 349 -15.89 32.60 -11.70
C MET A 349 -14.74 32.69 -12.70
N LYS A 350 -15.00 32.31 -13.97
CA LYS A 350 -14.11 32.58 -15.10
C LYS A 350 -14.26 34.05 -15.52
N ALA A 351 -13.36 34.90 -15.06
CA ALA A 351 -13.15 36.23 -15.63
C ALA A 351 -12.11 36.15 -16.75
N ILE A 352 -12.51 36.56 -17.96
CA ILE A 352 -11.64 36.79 -19.11
C ILE A 352 -10.89 38.10 -18.81
N VAL A 353 -9.63 38.00 -18.38
CA VAL A 353 -8.74 39.16 -18.22
C VAL A 353 -7.63 39.06 -19.27
N GLY A 354 -7.53 40.12 -20.08
CA GLY A 354 -6.55 40.27 -21.14
C GLY A 354 -5.11 40.17 -20.64
N GLY A 355 -4.27 39.54 -21.45
CA GLY A 355 -2.89 39.19 -21.13
C GLY A 355 -2.03 40.40 -20.80
N ALA A 356 -1.70 40.54 -19.52
CA ALA A 356 -0.49 41.23 -19.10
C ALA A 356 0.72 40.34 -19.45
N PRO A 357 1.82 40.90 -19.97
CA PRO A 357 3.04 40.13 -20.20
C PRO A 357 3.53 39.54 -18.86
N PRO A 358 4.01 38.27 -18.86
CA PRO A 358 4.41 37.61 -17.64
C PRO A 358 5.46 38.46 -16.90
N PRO A 359 5.34 38.60 -15.56
CA PRO A 359 6.29 39.38 -14.77
C PRO A 359 7.71 38.85 -15.03
N LYS A 360 8.65 39.76 -15.27
CA LYS A 360 10.06 39.41 -15.50
C LYS A 360 10.56 38.58 -14.30
N GLU A 361 10.86 37.31 -14.58
CA GLU A 361 11.30 36.35 -13.58
C GLU A 361 12.60 36.82 -12.92
N GLY A 362 12.53 37.08 -11.61
CA GLY A 362 13.73 37.41 -10.84
C GLY A 362 14.66 36.20 -10.72
N PRO A 363 15.98 36.42 -10.56
CA PRO A 363 16.98 35.35 -10.55
C PRO A 363 16.73 34.23 -9.51
N GLY A 364 16.00 34.52 -8.42
CA GLY A 364 15.61 33.50 -7.43
C GLY A 364 14.58 32.48 -7.92
N THR A 365 13.75 32.83 -8.92
CA THR A 365 12.70 31.92 -9.43
C THR A 365 13.25 30.82 -10.34
N ALA A 366 14.33 31.08 -11.07
CA ALA A 366 15.00 30.09 -11.90
C ALA A 366 15.63 28.96 -11.08
N PHE A 367 16.23 29.30 -9.93
CA PHE A 367 16.83 28.32 -9.01
C PHE A 367 15.77 27.42 -8.37
N VAL A 368 14.68 27.99 -7.85
CA VAL A 368 13.56 27.21 -7.28
C VAL A 368 12.93 26.30 -8.34
N ARG A 369 12.77 26.78 -9.58
CA ARG A 369 12.26 25.95 -10.70
C ARG A 369 13.21 24.81 -11.03
N PHE A 370 14.53 25.05 -11.08
CA PHE A 370 15.51 23.99 -11.33
C PHE A 370 15.45 22.90 -10.27
N PHE A 371 15.43 23.27 -8.97
CA PHE A 371 15.31 22.29 -7.89
C PHE A 371 13.98 21.57 -7.91
N LYS A 372 12.87 22.26 -8.20
CA LYS A 372 11.56 21.63 -8.34
C LYS A 372 11.55 20.63 -9.51
N THR A 373 12.05 21.01 -10.68
CA THR A 373 12.12 20.10 -11.84
C THR A 373 13.03 18.90 -11.56
N LYS A 374 14.20 19.12 -10.96
CA LYS A 374 15.11 18.01 -10.60
C LYS A 374 14.55 17.12 -9.52
N TYR A 375 13.84 17.70 -8.54
CA TYR A 375 13.13 16.95 -7.51
C TYR A 375 11.96 16.16 -8.10
N ASP A 376 11.20 16.73 -9.03
CA ASP A 376 10.09 16.05 -9.73
C ASP A 376 10.61 14.95 -10.67
N GLU A 377 11.71 15.17 -11.39
CA GLU A 377 12.41 14.15 -12.19
C GLU A 377 12.93 13.03 -11.29
N PHE A 378 13.58 13.38 -10.18
CA PHE A 378 14.07 12.42 -9.19
C PHE A 378 12.94 11.63 -8.53
N GLN A 379 11.82 12.29 -8.22
CA GLN A 379 10.62 11.62 -7.71
C GLN A 379 10.06 10.68 -8.76
N LYS A 380 9.88 11.11 -10.02
CA LYS A 380 9.37 10.28 -11.12
C LYS A 380 10.26 9.06 -11.41
N ALA A 381 11.57 9.26 -11.45
CA ALA A 381 12.57 8.21 -11.61
C ALA A 381 12.53 7.17 -10.46
N ARG A 382 12.11 7.60 -9.26
CA ARG A 382 11.99 6.74 -8.07
C ARG A 382 10.58 6.24 -7.82
N MET A 383 9.59 6.59 -8.63
CA MET A 383 8.25 6.01 -8.47
C MET A 383 8.34 4.55 -8.91
N PRO A 384 8.11 3.58 -8.00
CA PRO A 384 8.00 2.18 -8.41
C PRO A 384 6.91 2.08 -9.49
N MET A 385 6.93 1.02 -10.28
CA MET A 385 5.82 0.71 -11.20
C MET A 385 4.50 0.75 -10.41
N GLN A 386 3.78 1.87 -10.48
CA GLN A 386 2.66 2.14 -9.59
C GLN A 386 1.55 1.12 -9.78
N ALA A 387 1.49 0.48 -10.94
CA ALA A 387 0.56 -0.59 -11.22
C ALA A 387 0.77 -1.87 -10.39
N VAL A 388 1.98 -2.13 -9.88
CA VAL A 388 2.32 -3.41 -9.22
C VAL A 388 3.01 -3.22 -7.87
N GLY A 389 3.66 -2.08 -7.66
CA GLY A 389 4.19 -1.66 -6.38
C GLY A 389 3.26 -0.65 -5.72
N ASN A 390 2.01 -1.05 -5.43
CA ASN A 390 1.09 -0.24 -4.65
C ASN A 390 0.30 -1.13 -3.65
N ILE A 391 -0.23 -0.54 -2.58
CA ILE A 391 -1.01 -1.28 -1.57
C ILE A 391 -2.26 -1.94 -2.16
N ASP A 392 -2.89 -1.32 -3.15
CA ASP A 392 -4.12 -1.85 -3.74
C ASP A 392 -3.87 -3.13 -4.54
N PHE A 393 -2.74 -3.23 -5.21
CA PHE A 393 -2.24 -4.42 -5.90
C PHE A 393 -1.98 -5.54 -4.89
N MET A 394 -1.36 -5.23 -3.73
CA MET A 394 -1.12 -6.24 -2.69
C MET A 394 -2.41 -6.81 -2.13
N ARG A 395 -3.42 -5.97 -1.88
CA ARG A 395 -4.75 -6.42 -1.45
C ARG A 395 -5.41 -7.27 -2.52
N ALA A 396 -5.41 -6.80 -3.76
CA ALA A 396 -5.90 -7.56 -4.91
C ALA A 396 -5.23 -8.93 -5.02
N ASP A 397 -3.92 -9.02 -4.78
CA ASP A 397 -3.18 -10.27 -4.83
C ASP A 397 -3.57 -11.23 -3.70
N LEU A 398 -3.82 -10.73 -2.48
CA LEU A 398 -4.37 -11.52 -1.38
C LEU A 398 -5.77 -12.07 -1.72
N GLU A 399 -6.61 -11.24 -2.33
CA GLU A 399 -7.97 -11.63 -2.75
C GLU A 399 -7.93 -12.70 -3.85
N VAL A 400 -7.07 -12.55 -4.85
CA VAL A 400 -6.95 -13.49 -5.98
C VAL A 400 -6.24 -14.77 -5.56
N ARG A 401 -5.03 -14.68 -5.00
CA ARG A 401 -4.18 -15.85 -4.74
C ARG A 401 -4.62 -16.66 -3.55
N LEU A 402 -5.10 -15.99 -2.50
CA LEU A 402 -5.50 -16.64 -1.25
C LEU A 402 -7.02 -16.67 -1.06
N LYS A 403 -7.80 -16.28 -2.07
CA LYS A 403 -9.27 -16.18 -1.99
C LYS A 403 -9.73 -15.27 -0.85
N GLY A 404 -8.91 -14.26 -0.55
CA GLY A 404 -9.17 -13.28 0.50
C GLY A 404 -10.47 -12.51 0.26
N ARG A 405 -11.08 -12.04 1.36
CA ARG A 405 -12.28 -11.20 1.37
C ARG A 405 -12.01 -9.99 2.24
N GLN A 406 -11.97 -8.82 1.63
CA GLN A 406 -11.83 -7.56 2.35
C GLN A 406 -13.15 -7.21 3.06
N ALA A 407 -13.05 -6.74 4.30
CA ALA A 407 -14.17 -6.20 5.07
C ALA A 407 -13.72 -5.03 5.95
N PHE A 408 -14.66 -4.14 6.28
CA PHE A 408 -14.45 -3.08 7.26
C PHE A 408 -15.23 -3.40 8.53
N ILE A 409 -14.52 -3.60 9.64
CA ILE A 409 -15.10 -3.89 10.95
C ILE A 409 -15.17 -2.58 11.76
N ASP A 410 -16.24 -2.39 12.52
CA ASP A 410 -16.36 -1.26 13.44
C ASP A 410 -15.44 -1.47 14.66
N GLY A 411 -14.52 -0.53 14.86
CA GLY A 411 -13.69 -0.44 16.06
C GLY A 411 -14.48 0.00 17.28
N HIS A 412 -13.82 0.08 18.44
CA HIS A 412 -14.51 0.34 19.72
C HIS A 412 -15.22 1.70 19.79
N ASP A 413 -14.75 2.69 19.04
CA ASP A 413 -15.30 4.05 18.93
C ASP A 413 -16.01 4.29 17.59
N GLY A 414 -16.33 3.22 16.84
CA GLY A 414 -16.98 3.29 15.53
C GLY A 414 -16.04 3.62 14.36
N SER A 415 -14.72 3.69 14.59
CA SER A 415 -13.73 3.82 13.52
C SER A 415 -13.76 2.60 12.60
N LYS A 416 -13.68 2.78 11.28
CA LYS A 416 -13.62 1.64 10.36
C LYS A 416 -12.22 1.03 10.32
N ILE A 417 -12.12 -0.26 10.64
CA ILE A 417 -10.88 -1.03 10.62
C ILE A 417 -10.86 -1.92 9.37
N ASP A 418 -9.86 -1.73 8.51
CA ASP A 418 -9.66 -2.49 7.28
C ASP A 418 -9.10 -3.89 7.60
N THR A 419 -9.83 -4.93 7.18
CA THR A 419 -9.53 -6.33 7.45
C THR A 419 -9.56 -7.18 6.18
N MET A 420 -8.82 -8.28 6.20
CA MET A 420 -8.73 -9.26 5.13
C MET A 420 -8.92 -10.67 5.70
N PHE A 421 -10.06 -11.28 5.41
CA PHE A 421 -10.35 -12.66 5.80
C PHE A 421 -9.92 -13.63 4.69
N ILE A 422 -9.10 -14.61 5.03
CA ILE A 422 -8.53 -15.59 4.11
C ILE A 422 -9.02 -16.99 4.51
N PRO A 423 -9.93 -17.60 3.73
CA PRO A 423 -10.45 -18.92 4.04
C PRO A 423 -9.40 -20.01 3.80
N ALA A 424 -9.41 -21.04 4.63
CA ALA A 424 -8.60 -22.23 4.41
C ALA A 424 -9.07 -23.01 3.17
N ASP A 425 -8.13 -23.64 2.44
CA ASP A 425 -8.48 -24.46 1.27
C ASP A 425 -9.25 -25.73 1.65
N LYS A 426 -8.94 -26.29 2.83
CA LYS A 426 -9.59 -27.47 3.41
C LYS A 426 -9.84 -27.19 4.89
N PRO A 427 -10.88 -26.41 5.22
CA PRO A 427 -11.11 -25.97 6.60
C PRO A 427 -11.34 -27.16 7.53
N PHE A 428 -10.86 -27.05 8.77
CA PHE A 428 -11.24 -27.98 9.82
C PHE A 428 -12.76 -27.94 10.08
N PRO A 429 -13.36 -29.03 10.62
CA PRO A 429 -14.79 -29.06 10.93
C PRO A 429 -15.27 -27.96 11.88
N ASP A 430 -14.37 -27.40 12.68
CA ASP A 430 -14.64 -26.34 13.64
C ASP A 430 -14.35 -24.92 13.10
N ASN A 431 -14.01 -24.79 11.81
CA ASN A 431 -13.73 -23.52 11.14
C ASN A 431 -12.74 -22.60 11.88
N ARG A 432 -11.77 -23.18 12.60
CA ARG A 432 -10.80 -22.41 13.38
C ARG A 432 -10.12 -21.30 12.58
N THR A 433 -10.01 -20.13 13.20
CA THR A 433 -9.43 -18.91 12.62
C THR A 433 -8.28 -18.41 13.48
N ILE A 434 -7.18 -18.02 12.86
CA ILE A 434 -6.11 -17.26 13.50
C ILE A 434 -6.28 -15.78 13.17
N LEU A 435 -6.30 -14.95 14.21
CA LEU A 435 -6.15 -13.51 14.09
C LEU A 435 -4.66 -13.17 14.05
N MET A 436 -4.20 -12.54 12.97
CA MET A 436 -2.80 -12.16 12.81
C MET A 436 -2.63 -10.67 13.10
N CYS A 437 -1.90 -10.37 14.18
CA CYS A 437 -1.55 -9.01 14.57
C CYS A 437 -0.25 -8.59 13.86
N ASN A 438 -0.25 -7.43 13.21
CA ASN A 438 0.93 -6.93 12.52
C ASN A 438 2.02 -6.49 13.51
N PRO A 439 3.31 -6.56 13.14
CA PRO A 439 4.38 -5.94 13.91
C PRO A 439 4.24 -4.40 13.91
N ASN A 440 5.08 -3.71 14.71
CA ASN A 440 5.10 -2.25 14.73
C ASN A 440 5.36 -1.69 13.31
N CYS A 441 4.63 -0.64 12.95
CA CYS A 441 4.62 -0.04 11.61
C CYS A 441 4.19 -0.99 10.46
N GLY A 442 3.72 -2.20 10.77
CA GLY A 442 3.27 -3.17 9.80
C GLY A 442 1.84 -2.93 9.33
N ILE A 443 1.61 -3.17 8.04
CA ILE A 443 0.28 -3.24 7.42
C ILE A 443 0.02 -4.68 6.96
N TYR A 444 -1.21 -5.17 6.92
CA TYR A 444 -1.44 -6.60 6.64
C TYR A 444 -1.06 -6.99 5.20
N GLU A 445 -0.96 -6.01 4.31
CA GLU A 445 -0.52 -6.21 2.94
C GLU A 445 0.92 -6.75 2.86
N PHE A 446 1.71 -6.59 3.94
CA PHE A 446 3.01 -7.27 4.11
C PHE A 446 2.87 -8.80 4.15
N ALA A 447 1.71 -9.32 4.53
CA ALA A 447 1.50 -10.76 4.71
C ALA A 447 1.76 -11.53 3.42
N LEU A 448 1.60 -10.89 2.26
CA LEU A 448 1.75 -11.50 0.96
C LEU A 448 3.19 -11.97 0.65
N PHE A 449 4.19 -11.21 1.08
CA PHE A 449 5.58 -11.42 0.65
C PHE A 449 6.54 -11.72 1.80
N GLN A 450 6.36 -11.09 2.96
CA GLN A 450 7.25 -11.30 4.10
C GLN A 450 6.72 -12.36 5.06
N CYS A 451 5.41 -12.61 5.08
CA CYS A 451 4.76 -13.44 6.07
C CYS A 451 4.22 -14.73 5.43
N GLN A 452 5.08 -15.74 5.25
CA GLN A 452 4.64 -17.07 4.81
C GLN A 452 3.61 -17.71 5.77
N TRP A 453 3.40 -17.12 6.94
CA TRP A 453 2.46 -17.52 7.97
C TRP A 453 1.01 -17.59 7.48
N ALA A 454 0.53 -16.62 6.69
CA ALA A 454 -0.85 -16.66 6.17
C ALA A 454 -1.06 -17.91 5.30
N THR A 455 -0.18 -18.12 4.31
CA THR A 455 -0.19 -19.29 3.43
C THR A 455 0.02 -20.60 4.21
N PHE A 456 0.87 -20.59 5.23
CA PHE A 456 1.11 -21.73 6.10
C PHE A 456 -0.20 -22.17 6.78
N TYR A 457 -0.89 -21.27 7.50
CA TYR A 457 -2.11 -21.62 8.22
C TYR A 457 -3.25 -22.05 7.28
N VAL A 458 -3.45 -21.33 6.18
CA VAL A 458 -4.44 -21.66 5.13
C VAL A 458 -4.21 -23.08 4.59
N LYS A 459 -2.95 -23.45 4.32
CA LYS A 459 -2.59 -24.79 3.85
C LYS A 459 -2.88 -25.89 4.86
N TYR A 460 -2.84 -25.59 6.16
CA TYR A 460 -3.14 -26.53 7.24
C TYR A 460 -4.62 -26.56 7.65
N GLY A 461 -5.51 -25.89 6.91
CA GLY A 461 -6.95 -25.94 7.20
C GLY A 461 -7.42 -24.89 8.21
N ILE A 462 -6.58 -23.88 8.51
CA ILE A 462 -6.87 -22.81 9.46
C ILE A 462 -7.14 -21.52 8.70
N ASN A 463 -8.29 -20.90 8.95
CA ASN A 463 -8.62 -19.60 8.37
C ASN A 463 -7.71 -18.52 8.96
N VAL A 464 -7.47 -17.43 8.23
CA VAL A 464 -6.63 -16.32 8.71
C VAL A 464 -7.39 -15.02 8.58
N LEU A 465 -7.52 -14.26 9.66
CA LEU A 465 -7.97 -12.87 9.61
C LEU A 465 -6.75 -11.96 9.80
N LEU A 466 -6.51 -11.10 8.83
CA LEU A 466 -5.54 -10.02 8.91
C LEU A 466 -6.26 -8.70 9.10
N TYR A 467 -5.64 -7.73 9.76
CA TYR A 467 -6.20 -6.39 9.90
C TYR A 467 -5.14 -5.32 10.03
N ASN A 468 -5.48 -4.10 9.64
CA ASN A 468 -4.63 -2.93 9.82
C ASN A 468 -5.04 -2.25 11.12
N TYR A 469 -4.07 -1.93 12.00
CA TYR A 469 -4.37 -1.14 13.19
C TYR A 469 -5.01 0.21 12.81
N ARG A 470 -5.80 0.80 13.71
CA ARG A 470 -6.33 2.16 13.51
C ARG A 470 -5.25 3.16 13.12
N GLY A 471 -5.54 4.01 12.14
CA GLY A 471 -4.59 4.97 11.58
C GLY A 471 -3.54 4.38 10.63
N TYR A 472 -3.62 3.08 10.31
CA TYR A 472 -2.78 2.43 9.30
C TYR A 472 -3.52 2.16 8.01
N ALA A 473 -2.86 2.43 6.89
CA ALA A 473 -3.36 2.19 5.54
C ALA A 473 -4.77 2.77 5.31
N ARG A 474 -5.82 1.94 5.29
CA ARG A 474 -7.22 2.37 5.13
C ARG A 474 -8.03 2.35 6.44
N SER A 475 -7.44 1.90 7.55
CA SER A 475 -8.09 1.94 8.86
C SER A 475 -8.12 3.38 9.39
N GLU A 476 -9.27 3.77 9.91
CA GLU A 476 -9.51 5.12 10.45
C GLU A 476 -8.98 5.28 11.88
N GLY A 477 -8.99 6.51 12.40
CA GLY A 477 -8.65 6.81 13.79
C GLY A 477 -7.16 7.04 14.07
N TRP A 478 -6.84 7.31 15.34
CA TRP A 478 -5.47 7.56 15.80
C TRP A 478 -4.98 6.41 16.71
N PRO A 479 -3.79 5.83 16.43
CA PRO A 479 -3.28 4.69 17.19
C PRO A 479 -2.91 5.08 18.62
N SER A 480 -3.34 4.28 19.58
CA SER A 480 -2.85 4.29 20.97
C SER A 480 -2.97 2.87 21.53
N PRO A 481 -2.12 2.45 22.48
CA PRO A 481 -2.13 1.09 23.02
C PRO A 481 -3.51 0.63 23.49
N THR A 482 -4.19 1.47 24.28
CA THR A 482 -5.53 1.18 24.82
C THR A 482 -6.57 1.02 23.71
N LYS A 483 -6.56 1.91 22.70
CA LYS A 483 -7.53 1.86 21.60
C LYS A 483 -7.26 0.70 20.64
N VAL A 484 -5.98 0.39 20.37
CA VAL A 484 -5.59 -0.76 19.53
C VAL A 484 -5.99 -2.07 20.18
N ARG A 485 -5.80 -2.18 21.51
CA ARG A 485 -6.31 -3.33 22.28
C ARG A 485 -7.83 -3.46 22.16
N ALA A 486 -8.56 -2.36 22.39
CA ALA A 486 -10.02 -2.36 22.31
C ALA A 486 -10.54 -2.73 20.91
N ASP A 487 -9.84 -2.33 19.84
CA ASP A 487 -10.17 -2.78 18.48
C ASP A 487 -9.92 -4.27 18.27
N GLY A 488 -8.83 -4.80 18.82
CA GLY A 488 -8.55 -6.24 18.79
C GLY A 488 -9.67 -7.05 19.45
N GLU A 489 -10.16 -6.59 20.60
CA GLU A 489 -11.31 -7.19 21.29
C GLU A 489 -12.57 -7.13 20.42
N LYS A 490 -12.84 -6.00 19.73
CA LYS A 490 -13.98 -5.87 18.81
C LYS A 490 -13.88 -6.77 17.58
N ILE A 491 -12.69 -6.97 17.04
CA ILE A 491 -12.47 -7.89 15.93
C ILE A 491 -12.70 -9.35 16.37
N ILE A 492 -12.33 -9.70 17.61
CA ILE A 492 -12.62 -11.02 18.17
C ILE A 492 -14.13 -11.19 18.35
N ASP A 493 -14.84 -10.20 18.88
CA ASP A 493 -16.31 -10.23 18.99
C ASP A 493 -16.94 -10.50 17.61
N TYR A 494 -16.50 -9.77 16.58
CA TYR A 494 -16.95 -9.95 15.20
C TYR A 494 -16.71 -11.38 14.68
N LEU A 495 -15.52 -11.93 14.92
CA LEU A 495 -15.18 -13.31 14.53
C LEU A 495 -16.03 -14.36 15.25
N ILE A 496 -16.50 -14.10 16.47
CA ILE A 496 -17.35 -15.04 17.22
C ILE A 496 -18.81 -14.96 16.72
N GLU A 497 -19.26 -13.78 16.31
CA GLU A 497 -20.65 -13.53 15.93
C GLU A 497 -20.97 -13.86 14.46
N GLU A 498 -20.05 -13.58 13.52
CA GLU A 498 -20.31 -13.71 12.08
C GLU A 498 -19.74 -14.97 11.42
N MET A 499 -18.82 -15.69 12.08
CA MET A 499 -18.15 -16.89 11.54
C MET A 499 -18.54 -18.16 12.28
#